data_AF-A0A3B8T2B1-F1
#
_entry.id   AF-A0A3B8T2B1-F1
#
_cell.length_a   1.000
_cell.length_b   1.000
_cell.length_c   1.000
_cell.angle_alpha   90.00
_cell.angle_beta   90.00
_cell.angle_gamma   90.00
#
_symmetry.space_group_name_H-M   'P 1'
#
loop_
_entity.id
_entity.type
_entity.pdbx_description
1 polymer ?
#
loop_
_entity_poly.entity_id
_entity_poly.type
_entity_poly.pdbx_seq_one_letter_code
_entity_poly.pdbx_strand_id
1 'polypeptide(L)'
;IGDRSVTGLVARDQMVGPWQIPVADVAVTAASFDTYHGEAMALGERTPVALINHAASARLAVAEALTNIAASDIGSLKRIKLSANWMSPAGHPGEDAGLYEAVKAIGEELCPDLDLAIPVGKDSMSMKT
;
A
#
# COMPACT_ATOMS: atom_id res chain seq x y z
N ILE A 1 -17.99 -7.46 -6.26
CA ILE A 1 -19.05 -8.37 -5.76
C ILE A 1 -19.24 -8.30 -4.24
N GLY A 2 -18.22 -7.88 -3.48
CA GLY A 2 -18.37 -7.66 -2.04
C GLY A 2 -19.22 -6.44 -1.70
N ASP A 3 -19.78 -6.48 -0.48
CA ASP A 3 -20.46 -5.36 0.16
C ASP A 3 -19.50 -4.16 0.30
N ARG A 4 -20.02 -2.93 0.19
CA ARG A 4 -19.27 -1.66 0.31
C ARG A 4 -20.03 -0.60 1.10
N SER A 5 -21.00 -1.02 1.92
CA SER A 5 -21.92 -0.12 2.63
C SER A 5 -22.23 -0.59 4.06
N VAL A 6 -22.04 -1.88 4.36
CA VAL A 6 -22.18 -2.41 5.71
C VAL A 6 -21.28 -1.62 6.68
N THR A 7 -21.82 -1.33 7.87
CA THR A 7 -21.45 -0.30 8.88
C THR A 7 -22.12 1.06 8.73
N GLY A 8 -22.47 1.51 7.53
CA GLY A 8 -22.96 2.87 7.30
C GLY A 8 -21.90 3.97 7.45
N LEU A 9 -20.61 3.59 7.57
CA LEU A 9 -19.48 4.50 7.76
C LEU A 9 -18.59 4.64 6.52
N VAL A 10 -18.96 4.04 5.39
CA VAL A 10 -18.18 4.14 4.14
C VAL A 10 -18.42 5.50 3.48
N ALA A 11 -17.40 6.36 3.48
CA ALA A 11 -17.46 7.70 2.89
C ALA A 11 -16.94 7.71 1.44
N ARG A 12 -15.93 6.89 1.13
CA ARG A 12 -15.40 6.70 -0.23
C ARG A 12 -15.18 5.22 -0.53
N ASP A 13 -16.00 4.66 -1.39
CA ASP A 13 -15.78 3.36 -2.02
C ASP A 13 -15.08 3.51 -3.39
N GLN A 14 -14.80 2.37 -4.03
CA GLN A 14 -14.12 2.31 -5.32
C GLN A 14 -14.88 3.01 -6.46
N MET A 15 -16.21 3.10 -6.37
CA MET A 15 -17.08 3.59 -7.44
C MET A 15 -17.21 5.11 -7.38
N VAL A 16 -16.88 5.82 -8.46
CA VAL A 16 -16.81 7.28 -8.50
C VAL A 16 -17.89 7.88 -9.40
N GLY A 17 -18.52 8.95 -8.90
CA GLY A 17 -19.41 9.83 -9.65
C GLY A 17 -20.74 9.21 -10.07
N PRO A 18 -21.56 9.95 -10.84
CA PRO A 18 -22.90 9.50 -11.23
C PRO A 18 -22.92 8.19 -12.04
N TRP A 19 -21.82 7.90 -12.75
CA TRP A 19 -21.67 6.68 -13.55
C TRP A 19 -21.05 5.52 -12.79
N GLN A 20 -20.70 5.71 -11.51
CA GLN A 20 -20.18 4.67 -10.63
C GLN A 20 -19.00 3.90 -11.26
N ILE A 21 -18.01 4.61 -11.77
CA ILE A 21 -16.84 4.00 -12.42
C ILE A 21 -15.82 3.61 -11.34
N PRO A 22 -15.30 2.35 -11.31
CA PRO A 22 -14.44 1.86 -10.23
C PRO A 22 -13.00 2.39 -10.34
N VAL A 23 -12.79 3.68 -10.06
CA VAL A 23 -11.51 4.39 -10.27
C VAL A 23 -11.12 5.27 -9.07
N ALA A 24 -11.69 5.06 -7.89
CA ALA A 24 -11.20 5.76 -6.70
C ALA A 24 -9.82 5.23 -6.29
N ASP A 25 -8.87 6.12 -6.10
CA ASP A 25 -7.50 5.77 -5.68
C ASP A 25 -7.40 5.40 -4.20
N VAL A 26 -8.31 5.91 -3.37
CA VAL A 26 -8.31 5.77 -1.91
C VAL A 26 -9.69 5.36 -1.40
N ALA A 27 -9.72 4.47 -0.41
CA ALA A 27 -10.91 4.16 0.38
C ALA A 27 -10.91 5.01 1.66
N VAL A 28 -12.07 5.56 2.03
CA VAL A 28 -12.24 6.39 3.24
C VAL A 28 -13.45 5.93 4.03
N THR A 29 -13.27 5.73 5.33
CA THR A 29 -14.33 5.42 6.31
C THR A 29 -14.40 6.53 7.35
N ALA A 30 -15.61 6.81 7.86
CA ALA A 30 -15.79 7.67 9.02
C ALA A 30 -15.51 6.89 10.32
N ALA A 31 -14.92 7.56 11.30
CA ALA A 31 -14.56 6.94 12.58
C ALA A 31 -15.80 6.65 13.46
N SER A 32 -16.88 7.41 13.29
CA SER A 32 -18.17 7.24 13.96
C SER A 32 -19.30 7.91 13.17
N PHE A 33 -20.55 7.71 13.59
CA PHE A 33 -21.73 8.26 12.93
C PHE A 33 -21.93 9.78 13.13
N ASP A 34 -21.17 10.39 14.02
CA ASP A 34 -21.31 11.78 14.49
C ASP A 34 -20.05 12.62 14.26
N THR A 35 -19.17 12.19 13.35
CA THR A 35 -17.91 12.88 13.03
C THR A 35 -17.61 12.88 11.54
N TYR A 36 -16.76 13.82 11.12
CA TYR A 36 -16.14 13.82 9.80
C TYR A 36 -14.69 13.31 9.82
N HIS A 37 -14.17 12.94 10.98
CA HIS A 37 -12.90 12.22 11.09
C HIS A 37 -13.04 10.76 10.65
N GLY A 38 -11.92 10.12 10.30
CA GLY A 38 -11.97 8.80 9.70
C GLY A 38 -10.62 8.16 9.44
N GLU A 39 -10.65 7.05 8.73
CA GLU A 39 -9.51 6.27 8.30
C GLU A 39 -9.42 6.24 6.77
N ALA A 40 -8.20 6.20 6.25
CA ALA A 40 -7.93 6.11 4.82
C ALA A 40 -7.06 4.89 4.50
N MET A 41 -7.35 4.22 3.39
CA MET A 41 -6.62 3.04 2.93
C MET A 41 -6.29 3.18 1.44
N ALA A 42 -5.04 2.89 1.09
CA ALA A 42 -4.57 2.80 -0.28
C ALA A 42 -3.59 1.64 -0.43
N LEU A 43 -3.40 1.18 -1.66
CA LEU A 43 -2.45 0.13 -2.02
C LEU A 43 -1.46 0.68 -3.05
N GLY A 44 -0.24 0.18 -3.02
CA GLY A 44 0.72 0.36 -4.10
C GLY A 44 1.48 -0.94 -4.35
N GLU A 45 1.69 -1.26 -5.62
CA GLU A 45 2.43 -2.46 -6.04
C GLU A 45 3.04 -2.24 -7.42
N ARG A 46 4.25 -2.79 -7.65
CA ARG A 46 4.85 -2.72 -8.98
C ARG A 46 5.71 -3.95 -9.26
N THR A 47 5.13 -5.12 -9.04
CA THR A 47 5.82 -6.41 -9.09
C THR A 47 6.65 -6.63 -10.38
N PRO A 48 6.16 -6.30 -11.60
CA PRO A 48 6.93 -6.50 -12.83
C PRO A 48 8.27 -5.74 -12.88
N VAL A 49 8.41 -4.64 -12.14
CA VAL A 49 9.68 -3.90 -12.08
C VAL A 49 10.77 -4.71 -11.37
N ALA A 50 10.40 -5.66 -10.50
CA ALA A 50 11.36 -6.51 -9.78
C ALA A 50 12.19 -7.38 -10.73
N LEU A 51 11.65 -7.74 -11.90
CA LEU A 51 12.37 -8.49 -12.94
C LEU A 51 13.60 -7.75 -13.49
N ILE A 52 13.65 -6.42 -13.31
CA ILE A 52 14.73 -5.55 -13.77
C ILE A 52 15.49 -4.96 -12.57
N ASN A 53 14.77 -4.54 -11.52
CA ASN A 53 15.34 -3.90 -10.35
C ASN A 53 14.44 -4.07 -9.11
N HIS A 54 14.87 -4.93 -8.18
CA HIS A 54 14.15 -5.25 -6.94
C HIS A 54 13.97 -4.03 -6.02
N ALA A 55 15.02 -3.24 -5.81
CA ALA A 55 14.93 -2.04 -4.98
C ALA A 55 13.97 -0.99 -5.56
N ALA A 56 13.94 -0.83 -6.88
CA ALA A 56 13.02 0.07 -7.56
C ALA A 56 11.55 -0.39 -7.44
N SER A 57 11.27 -1.69 -7.53
CA SER A 57 9.90 -2.19 -7.37
C SER A 57 9.35 -1.89 -5.98
N ALA A 58 10.16 -2.10 -4.93
CA ALA A 58 9.78 -1.79 -3.55
C ALA A 58 9.55 -0.28 -3.33
N ARG A 59 10.46 0.58 -3.85
CA ARG A 59 10.28 2.04 -3.76
C ARG A 59 9.04 2.52 -4.51
N LEU A 60 8.76 1.98 -5.70
CA LEU A 60 7.57 2.31 -6.47
C LEU A 60 6.28 1.85 -5.78
N ALA A 61 6.28 0.71 -5.09
CA ALA A 61 5.15 0.27 -4.30
C ALA A 61 4.83 1.25 -3.16
N VAL A 62 5.86 1.72 -2.43
CA VAL A 62 5.67 2.78 -1.40
C VAL A 62 5.18 4.07 -2.04
N ALA A 63 5.80 4.51 -3.14
CA ALA A 63 5.44 5.75 -3.83
C ALA A 63 3.98 5.72 -4.33
N GLU A 64 3.55 4.62 -4.94
CA GLU A 64 2.18 4.48 -5.44
C GLU A 64 1.16 4.49 -4.29
N ALA A 65 1.44 3.80 -3.18
CA ALA A 65 0.57 3.85 -2.01
C ALA A 65 0.40 5.28 -1.49
N LEU A 66 1.49 6.08 -1.48
CA LEU A 66 1.45 7.49 -1.10
C LEU A 66 0.69 8.35 -2.12
N THR A 67 0.90 8.16 -3.43
CA THR A 67 0.20 8.94 -4.44
C THR A 67 -1.29 8.63 -4.46
N ASN A 68 -1.67 7.37 -4.23
CA ASN A 68 -3.06 6.96 -4.15
C ASN A 68 -3.74 7.55 -2.90
N ILE A 69 -3.09 7.51 -1.73
CA ILE A 69 -3.66 8.04 -0.50
C ILE A 69 -3.65 9.58 -0.42
N ALA A 70 -2.86 10.25 -1.27
CA ALA A 70 -2.69 11.71 -1.26
C ALA A 70 -3.98 12.50 -1.51
N ALA A 71 -5.02 11.87 -2.09
CA ALA A 71 -6.33 12.49 -2.27
C ALA A 71 -7.15 12.60 -0.96
N SER A 72 -6.65 12.08 0.16
CA SER A 72 -7.30 12.15 1.48
C SER A 72 -6.63 13.18 2.40
N ASP A 73 -7.43 13.87 3.22
CA ASP A 73 -6.96 14.89 4.17
C ASP A 73 -6.39 14.27 5.46
N ILE A 74 -5.12 13.87 5.40
CA ILE A 74 -4.41 13.23 6.53
C ILE A 74 -3.58 14.24 7.35
N GLY A 75 -3.06 15.28 6.68
CA GLY A 75 -2.07 16.19 7.23
C GLY A 75 -0.65 15.60 7.17
N SER A 76 -0.06 15.31 8.32
CA SER A 76 1.34 14.85 8.40
C SER A 76 1.52 13.42 7.86
N LEU A 77 2.54 13.21 7.01
CA LEU A 77 2.96 11.88 6.54
C LEU A 77 3.22 10.87 7.67
N LYS A 78 3.61 11.34 8.87
CA LYS A 78 3.85 10.48 10.05
C LYS A 78 2.61 9.73 10.52
N ARG A 79 1.41 10.16 10.11
CA ARG A 79 0.14 9.46 10.39
C ARG A 79 -0.10 8.27 9.47
N ILE A 80 0.58 8.22 8.32
CA ILE A 80 0.50 7.07 7.41
C ILE A 80 1.32 5.92 8.01
N LYS A 81 0.73 4.72 8.01
CA LYS A 81 1.35 3.47 8.45
C LYS A 81 1.21 2.45 7.34
N LEU A 82 2.32 1.80 6.99
CA LEU A 82 2.39 0.85 5.90
C LEU A 82 2.31 -0.59 6.42
N SER A 83 1.72 -1.47 5.61
CA SER A 83 1.85 -2.92 5.76
C SER A 83 2.72 -3.44 4.61
N ALA A 84 3.86 -4.06 4.92
CA ALA A 84 4.72 -4.64 3.89
C ALA A 84 4.45 -6.15 3.77
N ASN A 85 3.94 -6.57 2.62
CA ASN A 85 3.63 -7.98 2.33
C ASN A 85 4.56 -8.47 1.22
N TRP A 86 5.43 -9.42 1.56
CA TRP A 86 6.53 -9.87 0.70
C TRP A 86 6.19 -11.19 0.02
N MET A 87 6.22 -11.21 -1.30
CA MET A 87 6.02 -12.41 -2.11
C MET A 87 7.28 -12.66 -2.93
N SER A 88 7.93 -13.79 -2.73
CA SER A 88 9.14 -14.15 -3.48
C SER A 88 9.24 -15.67 -3.71
N PRO A 89 9.78 -16.15 -4.84
CA PRO A 89 10.14 -17.54 -5.05
C PRO A 89 11.53 -17.84 -4.45
N ALA A 90 11.63 -17.90 -3.12
CA ALA A 90 12.92 -18.05 -2.44
C ALA A 90 13.72 -19.27 -2.96
N GLY A 91 15.04 -19.07 -3.08
CA GLY A 91 16.00 -19.99 -3.68
C GLY A 91 15.99 -20.00 -5.22
N HIS A 92 15.13 -19.23 -5.89
CA HIS A 92 15.28 -18.99 -7.32
C HIS A 92 16.49 -18.06 -7.57
N PRO A 93 17.34 -18.30 -8.59
CA PRO A 93 18.56 -17.53 -8.78
C PRO A 93 18.31 -16.02 -8.82
N GLY A 94 19.00 -15.28 -7.93
CA GLY A 94 18.92 -13.83 -7.82
C GLY A 94 17.85 -13.29 -6.86
N GLU A 95 16.78 -14.04 -6.60
CA GLU A 95 15.60 -13.54 -5.88
C GLU A 95 15.85 -13.32 -4.38
N ASP A 96 16.70 -14.13 -3.74
CA ASP A 96 17.02 -13.97 -2.30
C ASP A 96 17.81 -12.68 -2.05
N ALA A 97 18.82 -12.41 -2.89
CA ALA A 97 19.60 -11.17 -2.82
C ALA A 97 18.72 -9.95 -3.20
N GLY A 98 17.90 -10.10 -4.23
CA GLY A 98 16.95 -9.08 -4.66
C GLY A 98 15.93 -8.74 -3.57
N LEU A 99 15.41 -9.73 -2.85
CA LEU A 99 14.52 -9.52 -1.71
C LEU A 99 15.22 -8.73 -0.60
N TYR A 100 16.47 -9.06 -0.26
CA TYR A 100 17.24 -8.30 0.71
C TYR A 100 17.44 -6.84 0.27
N GLU A 101 17.82 -6.61 -0.99
CA GLU A 101 17.97 -5.26 -1.57
C GLU A 101 16.66 -4.46 -1.51
N ALA A 102 15.53 -5.09 -1.82
CA ALA A 102 14.20 -4.49 -1.76
C ALA A 102 13.79 -4.11 -0.34
N VAL A 103 13.99 -5.02 0.63
CA VAL A 103 13.70 -4.78 2.04
C VAL A 103 14.57 -3.64 2.57
N LYS A 104 15.87 -3.66 2.28
CA LYS A 104 16.80 -2.61 2.69
C LYS A 104 16.41 -1.24 2.10
N ALA A 105 16.10 -1.20 0.81
CA ALA A 105 15.77 0.03 0.09
C ALA A 105 14.55 0.77 0.67
N ILE A 106 13.62 0.07 1.32
CA ILE A 106 12.48 0.73 1.97
C ILE A 106 12.60 0.76 3.49
N GLY A 107 13.19 -0.26 4.12
CA GLY A 107 13.27 -0.39 5.58
C GLY A 107 14.41 0.42 6.22
N GLU A 108 15.55 0.55 5.53
CA GLU A 108 16.72 1.30 6.02
C GLU A 108 16.91 2.66 5.34
N GLU A 109 16.28 2.87 4.17
CA GLU A 109 16.48 4.07 3.35
C GLU A 109 15.16 4.87 3.18
N LEU A 110 14.31 4.50 2.21
CA LEU A 110 13.19 5.35 1.80
C LEU A 110 12.18 5.66 2.92
N CYS A 111 11.73 4.65 3.69
CA CYS A 111 10.72 4.89 4.72
C CYS A 111 11.28 5.70 5.91
N PRO A 112 12.48 5.42 6.43
CA PRO A 112 13.15 6.31 7.38
C PRO A 112 13.30 7.75 6.88
N ASP A 113 13.75 7.96 5.64
CA ASP A 113 13.93 9.30 5.05
C ASP A 113 12.61 10.09 4.95
N LEU A 114 11.48 9.38 4.81
CA LEU A 114 10.14 9.96 4.73
C LEU A 114 9.38 9.95 6.06
N ASP A 115 9.99 9.53 7.17
CA ASP A 115 9.34 9.32 8.47
C ASP A 115 8.11 8.38 8.40
N LEU A 116 8.15 7.38 7.52
CA LEU A 116 7.09 6.38 7.35
C LEU A 116 7.40 5.13 8.18
N ALA A 117 6.41 4.67 8.93
CA ALA A 117 6.55 3.43 9.69
C ALA A 117 5.90 2.25 8.95
N ILE A 118 6.57 1.10 9.01
CA ILE A 118 6.04 -0.20 8.60
C ILE A 118 5.83 -1.06 9.86
N PRO A 119 4.76 -0.82 10.66
CA PRO A 119 4.56 -1.51 11.94
C PRO A 119 4.07 -2.96 11.81
N VAL A 120 3.65 -3.37 10.60
CA VAL A 120 3.08 -4.69 10.34
C VAL A 120 3.51 -5.19 8.98
N GLY A 121 3.58 -6.51 8.82
CA GLY A 121 3.88 -7.15 7.55
C GLY A 121 3.71 -8.65 7.61
N LYS A 122 3.85 -9.29 6.45
CA LYS A 122 3.83 -10.76 6.29
C LYS A 122 4.68 -11.16 5.08
N ASP A 123 5.07 -12.42 5.03
CA ASP A 123 5.81 -13.00 3.93
C ASP A 123 5.17 -14.29 3.37
N SER A 124 5.41 -14.54 2.08
CA SER A 124 5.12 -15.78 1.35
C SER A 124 6.29 -16.09 0.40
N MET A 125 7.05 -17.12 0.75
CA MET A 125 8.40 -17.36 0.19
C MET A 125 8.50 -18.51 -0.81
N SER A 126 7.35 -19.04 -1.29
CA SER A 126 7.30 -20.17 -2.21
C SER A 126 6.55 -19.85 -3.51
N MET A 127 6.69 -18.64 -4.04
CA MET A 127 5.96 -18.15 -5.22
C MET A 127 6.47 -18.71 -6.57
N LYS A 128 6.67 -20.03 -6.63
CA LYS A 128 7.06 -20.77 -7.83
C LYS A 128 6.12 -21.96 -8.02
N THR A 129 5.97 -22.40 -9.26
CA THR A 129 5.21 -23.60 -9.62
C THR A 129 6.13 -24.57 -10.33
#